data_AF-A0A660T5J9-F1
#
_entry.id   AF-A0A660T5J9-F1
#
_cell.length_a   1.000
_cell.length_b   1.000
_cell.length_c   1.000
_cell.angle_alpha   90.00
_cell.angle_beta   90.00
_cell.angle_gamma   90.00
#
_symmetry.space_group_name_H-M   'P 1'
#
loop_
_entity.id
_entity.type
_entity.pdbx_description
1 polymer ?
#
loop_
_entity_poly.entity_id
_entity_poly.type
_entity_poly.pdbx_seq_one_letter_code
_entity_poly.pdbx_strand_id
1 'polypeptide(L)'
;SDYEHLEELLPDEEPQSIIWAKISSLPVGTKVFIGGCLFFEKGRGIFKSDKNCRLIAVIYDGKRESIIKRAVWGGRQRNEYFNQFTIPSLITGSLSLLLTAYIMLYNPMLRIPSLFAITLSFFPIASMLPPGVVFYFFYKKLWKEGRVLRAERDLLRLPLRYFHEETERDARGDSGQDEACRISVFPSNEKCIELYTGSWDRDTGIIKCGSSIYKLRDKIQIRGSLRLGQEKRLDSIYTVYGKYTEQNSAKFIVKPEDPMAEIIAIPGKPEELASRCQKKARFYELLSAFFIFSDLVLNLFLILFVLHYYIR
;
A
#
# COMPACT_ATOMS: atom_id res chain seq x y z
N SER A 1 -21.17 12.00 2.84
CA SER A 1 -19.89 12.23 3.52
C SER A 1 -18.90 12.73 2.49
N ASP A 2 -18.12 13.78 2.78
CA ASP A 2 -17.04 14.27 1.88
C ASP A 2 -15.73 13.46 2.04
N TYR A 3 -15.71 12.49 2.95
CA TYR A 3 -14.62 11.54 3.12
C TYR A 3 -14.62 10.48 2.01
N GLU A 4 -13.45 10.20 1.44
CA GLU A 4 -13.24 9.06 0.56
C GLU A 4 -13.32 7.75 1.37
N HIS A 5 -14.40 6.99 1.20
CA HIS A 5 -14.49 5.60 1.68
C HIS A 5 -13.72 4.68 0.73
N LEU A 6 -12.39 4.66 0.87
CA LEU A 6 -11.48 3.96 -0.05
C LEU A 6 -11.81 2.46 -0.21
N GLU A 7 -12.24 1.80 0.87
CA GLU A 7 -12.62 0.37 0.83
C GLU A 7 -13.88 0.10 0.00
N GLU A 8 -14.79 1.07 -0.12
CA GLU A 8 -16.00 0.96 -0.94
C GLU A 8 -15.75 1.38 -2.40
N LEU A 9 -14.82 2.32 -2.60
CA LEU A 9 -14.54 2.92 -3.90
C LEU A 9 -13.51 2.14 -4.73
N LEU A 10 -12.60 1.41 -4.08
CA LEU A 10 -11.48 0.75 -4.73
C LEU A 10 -11.63 -0.78 -4.67
N PRO A 11 -11.32 -1.48 -5.77
CA PRO A 11 -11.42 -2.94 -5.81
C PRO A 11 -10.43 -3.56 -4.82
N ASP A 12 -10.85 -4.60 -4.12
CA ASP A 12 -9.99 -5.40 -3.24
C ASP A 12 -9.17 -6.47 -4.00
N GLU A 13 -9.22 -6.42 -5.34
CA GLU A 13 -8.52 -7.34 -6.23
C GLU A 13 -7.09 -6.88 -6.53
N GLU A 14 -6.18 -7.83 -6.56
CA GLU A 14 -4.80 -7.58 -6.97
C GLU A 14 -4.70 -7.48 -8.49
N PRO A 15 -3.88 -6.56 -9.02
CA PRO A 15 -3.60 -6.51 -10.44
C PRO A 15 -2.85 -7.78 -10.85
N GLN A 16 -3.32 -8.43 -11.91
CA GLN A 16 -2.64 -9.59 -12.45
C GLN A 16 -1.45 -9.17 -13.30
N SER A 17 -0.28 -9.74 -13.01
CA SER A 17 0.90 -9.58 -13.86
C SER A 17 0.85 -10.59 -15.00
N ILE A 18 0.81 -10.09 -16.23
CA ILE A 18 0.75 -10.90 -17.45
C ILE A 18 1.96 -10.56 -18.33
N ILE A 19 2.60 -11.59 -18.86
CA ILE A 19 3.67 -11.43 -19.85
C ILE A 19 3.04 -10.89 -21.13
N TRP A 20 3.57 -9.80 -21.69
CA TRP A 20 3.02 -9.14 -22.88
C TRP A 20 2.80 -10.11 -24.06
N ALA A 21 3.70 -11.08 -24.24
CA ALA A 21 3.58 -12.11 -25.28
C ALA A 21 2.33 -13.02 -25.16
N LYS A 22 1.67 -13.07 -24.00
CA LYS A 22 0.41 -13.81 -23.80
C LYS A 22 -0.82 -13.01 -24.24
N ILE A 23 -0.68 -11.71 -24.49
CA ILE A 23 -1.77 -10.85 -24.94
C ILE A 23 -1.83 -10.93 -26.46
N SER A 24 -2.74 -11.76 -26.99
CA SER A 24 -2.87 -11.98 -28.43
C SER A 24 -3.54 -10.82 -29.17
N SER A 25 -4.47 -10.12 -28.51
CA SER A 25 -5.17 -8.97 -29.05
C SER A 25 -5.67 -8.06 -27.93
N LEU A 26 -5.75 -6.76 -28.22
CA LEU A 26 -6.41 -5.77 -27.36
C LEU A 26 -7.56 -5.17 -28.16
N PRO A 27 -8.80 -5.20 -27.64
CA PRO A 27 -9.93 -4.53 -28.27
C PRO A 27 -9.66 -3.04 -28.51
N VAL A 28 -10.23 -2.52 -29.59
CA VAL A 28 -10.21 -1.08 -29.83
C VAL A 28 -10.90 -0.37 -28.66
N GLY A 29 -10.25 0.64 -28.10
CA GLY A 29 -10.75 1.38 -26.94
C GLY A 29 -10.24 0.88 -25.58
N THR A 30 -9.44 -0.19 -25.53
CA THR A 30 -8.76 -0.59 -24.29
C THR A 30 -7.88 0.55 -23.79
N LYS A 31 -8.08 0.94 -22.52
CA LYS A 31 -7.27 1.97 -21.89
C LYS A 31 -5.99 1.35 -21.34
N VAL A 32 -4.87 1.93 -21.72
CA VAL A 32 -3.55 1.52 -21.27
C VAL A 32 -2.86 2.74 -20.68
N PHE A 33 -2.28 2.57 -19.49
CA PHE A 33 -1.36 3.52 -18.90
C PHE A 33 0.05 2.95 -19.02
N ILE A 34 0.95 3.75 -19.59
CA ILE A 34 2.33 3.33 -19.80
C ILE A 34 3.22 4.22 -18.93
N GLY A 35 3.94 3.60 -18.00
CA GLY A 35 5.01 4.22 -17.23
C GLY A 35 6.36 3.73 -17.74
N GLY A 36 7.22 4.64 -18.18
CA GLY A 36 8.55 4.30 -18.67
C GLY A 36 9.16 5.40 -19.53
N CYS A 37 10.35 5.14 -20.05
CA CYS A 37 11.08 6.08 -20.88
C CYS A 37 10.62 5.98 -22.35
N LEU A 38 10.37 7.14 -22.96
CA LEU A 38 10.02 7.26 -24.39
C LEU A 38 11.31 7.47 -25.18
N PHE A 39 11.52 6.64 -26.19
CA PHE A 39 12.67 6.72 -27.08
C PHE A 39 12.21 7.08 -28.48
N PHE A 40 13.06 7.75 -29.25
CA PHE A 40 12.77 8.09 -30.64
C PHE A 40 13.70 7.29 -31.55
N GLU A 41 13.13 6.35 -32.29
CA GLU A 41 13.89 5.48 -33.20
C GLU A 41 13.21 5.46 -34.57
N LYS A 42 13.99 5.70 -35.63
CA LYS A 42 13.53 5.66 -37.04
C LYS A 42 12.25 6.51 -37.28
N GLY A 43 12.18 7.68 -36.66
CA GLY A 43 11.04 8.59 -36.81
C GLY A 43 9.80 8.22 -35.98
N ARG A 44 9.89 7.24 -35.08
CA ARG A 44 8.76 6.78 -34.24
C ARG A 44 9.11 6.82 -32.76
N GLY A 45 8.14 7.27 -31.95
CA GLY A 45 8.20 7.17 -30.49
C GLY A 45 7.93 5.73 -30.05
N ILE A 46 8.87 5.13 -29.34
CA ILE A 46 8.79 3.76 -28.83
C ILE A 46 9.04 3.77 -27.32
N PHE A 47 8.13 3.17 -26.56
CA PHE A 47 8.37 2.85 -25.16
C PHE A 47 9.11 1.51 -25.08
N LYS A 48 10.29 1.49 -24.46
CA LYS A 48 11.05 0.26 -24.23
C LYS A 48 11.56 0.21 -22.79
N SER A 49 11.73 -1.00 -22.29
CA SER A 49 12.42 -1.20 -21.01
C SER A 49 13.93 -1.15 -21.26
N ASP A 50 14.64 -0.42 -20.41
CA ASP A 50 16.11 -0.36 -20.36
C ASP A 50 16.58 -0.68 -18.93
N LYS A 51 17.88 -0.90 -18.72
CA LYS A 51 18.47 -1.19 -17.39
C LYS A 51 18.11 -0.14 -16.35
N ASN A 52 18.01 1.12 -16.78
CA ASN A 52 17.71 2.26 -15.92
C ASN A 52 16.22 2.61 -15.87
N CYS A 53 15.44 2.22 -16.89
CA CYS A 53 14.01 2.51 -16.98
C CYS A 53 13.20 1.22 -17.18
N ARG A 54 12.53 0.74 -16.14
CA ARG A 54 11.57 -0.37 -16.30
C ARG A 54 10.30 0.14 -16.96
N LEU A 55 9.85 -0.57 -18.00
CA LEU A 55 8.57 -0.31 -18.64
C LEU A 55 7.45 -1.00 -17.87
N ILE A 56 6.40 -0.25 -17.53
CA ILE A 56 5.19 -0.75 -16.90
C ILE A 56 4.02 -0.38 -17.79
N ALA A 57 3.22 -1.37 -18.20
CA ALA A 57 1.96 -1.16 -18.89
C ALA A 57 0.82 -1.66 -18.01
N VAL A 58 -0.10 -0.78 -17.65
CA VAL A 58 -1.29 -1.09 -16.86
C VAL A 58 -2.50 -1.00 -17.77
N ILE A 59 -3.14 -2.14 -18.03
CA ILE A 59 -4.44 -2.21 -18.70
C ILE A 59 -5.51 -2.03 -17.63
N TYR A 60 -6.46 -1.13 -17.86
CA TYR A 60 -7.46 -0.80 -16.84
C TYR A 60 -8.79 -0.39 -17.43
N ASP A 61 -9.86 -0.59 -16.66
CA ASP A 61 -11.19 -0.06 -16.93
C ASP A 61 -11.54 1.10 -16.00
N GLY A 62 -12.51 1.94 -16.34
CA GLY A 62 -12.96 3.07 -15.49
C GLY A 62 -12.30 4.43 -15.79
N LYS A 63 -12.33 5.35 -14.81
CA LYS A 63 -11.88 6.75 -14.95
C LYS A 63 -10.35 6.87 -14.91
N ARG A 64 -9.78 7.77 -15.71
CA ARG A 64 -8.32 7.97 -15.81
C ARG A 64 -7.72 8.41 -14.48
N GLU A 65 -8.42 9.26 -13.74
CA GLU A 65 -7.98 9.82 -12.46
C GLU A 65 -7.94 8.79 -11.32
N SER A 66 -8.63 7.66 -11.49
CA SER A 66 -8.69 6.61 -10.48
C SER A 66 -7.58 5.56 -10.64
N ILE A 67 -6.81 5.58 -11.74
CA ILE A 67 -5.88 4.50 -12.06
C ILE A 67 -4.76 4.39 -11.02
N ILE A 68 -4.13 5.51 -10.65
CA ILE A 68 -3.04 5.50 -9.67
C ILE A 68 -3.57 5.04 -8.32
N LYS A 69 -4.72 5.54 -7.89
CA LYS A 69 -5.32 5.16 -6.60
C LYS A 69 -5.59 3.66 -6.54
N ARG A 70 -6.19 3.10 -7.59
CA ARG A 70 -6.45 1.66 -7.70
C ARG A 70 -5.17 0.85 -7.81
N ALA A 71 -4.17 1.33 -8.55
CA ALA A 71 -2.88 0.66 -8.67
C ALA A 71 -2.11 0.64 -7.35
N VAL A 72 -2.14 1.73 -6.58
CA VAL A 72 -1.51 1.80 -5.25
C VAL A 72 -2.26 0.93 -4.24
N TRP A 73 -3.59 0.97 -4.27
CA TRP A 73 -4.44 0.19 -3.37
C TRP A 73 -4.37 -1.31 -3.64
N GLY A 74 -4.62 -1.72 -4.88
CA GLY A 74 -4.63 -3.11 -5.32
C GLY A 74 -3.24 -3.69 -5.54
N GLY A 75 -2.23 -2.87 -5.83
CA GLY A 75 -0.85 -3.34 -6.05
C GLY A 75 -0.18 -3.97 -4.83
N ARG A 76 -0.80 -3.86 -3.65
CA ARG A 76 -0.40 -4.57 -2.45
C ARG A 76 -0.92 -6.01 -2.50
N GLN A 77 0.00 -6.96 -2.60
CA GLN A 77 -0.31 -8.38 -2.59
C GLN A 77 -1.14 -8.75 -1.34
N ARG A 78 -2.22 -9.53 -1.52
CA ARG A 78 -3.01 -10.06 -0.40
C ARG A 78 -2.20 -11.04 0.40
N ASN A 79 -1.23 -11.73 -0.21
CA ASN A 79 -0.40 -12.70 0.47
C ASN A 79 1.08 -12.57 0.04
N GLU A 80 1.84 -11.73 0.75
CA GLU A 80 3.27 -11.50 0.45
C GLU A 80 4.14 -12.74 0.73
N TYR A 81 3.68 -13.65 1.59
CA TYR A 81 4.46 -14.81 2.05
C TYR A 81 4.05 -16.14 1.40
N PHE A 82 2.88 -16.20 0.76
CA PHE A 82 2.46 -17.38 0.01
C PHE A 82 2.58 -17.10 -1.48
N ASN A 83 3.60 -17.68 -2.09
CA ASN A 83 3.74 -17.75 -3.54
C ASN A 83 3.27 -19.12 -4.08
N GLN A 84 3.17 -19.24 -5.40
CA GLN A 84 2.80 -20.50 -6.07
C GLN A 84 3.68 -21.71 -5.71
N PHE A 85 4.89 -21.48 -5.22
CA PHE A 85 5.85 -22.53 -4.84
C PHE A 85 5.82 -22.87 -3.35
N THR A 86 5.07 -22.12 -2.54
CA THR A 86 5.08 -22.28 -1.08
C THR A 86 4.45 -23.62 -0.69
N ILE A 87 3.31 -23.97 -1.29
CA ILE A 87 2.62 -25.23 -1.03
C ILE A 87 3.46 -26.44 -1.49
N PRO A 88 3.95 -26.52 -2.75
CA PRO A 88 4.83 -27.61 -3.17
C PRO A 88 6.10 -27.73 -2.32
N SER A 89 6.72 -26.62 -1.94
CA SER A 89 7.93 -26.62 -1.09
C SER A 89 7.65 -27.16 0.30
N LEU A 90 6.52 -26.78 0.93
CA LEU A 90 6.12 -27.29 2.24
C LEU A 90 5.84 -28.79 2.21
N ILE A 91 5.13 -29.27 1.19
CA ILE A 91 4.84 -30.71 1.01
C ILE A 91 6.14 -31.49 0.81
N THR A 92 7.00 -31.01 -0.10
CA THR A 92 8.27 -31.69 -0.42
C THR A 92 9.19 -31.72 0.80
N GLY A 93 9.33 -30.60 1.52
CA GLY A 93 10.15 -30.52 2.73
C GLY A 93 9.63 -31.41 3.85
N SER A 94 8.30 -31.46 4.05
CA SER A 94 7.65 -32.38 5.01
C SER A 94 7.95 -33.85 4.66
N LEU A 95 7.79 -34.23 3.40
CA LEU A 95 8.08 -35.59 2.93
C LEU A 95 9.58 -35.95 3.10
N SER A 96 10.48 -35.02 2.77
CA SER A 96 11.93 -35.22 2.98
C SER A 96 12.29 -35.41 4.44
N LEU A 97 11.64 -34.67 5.36
CA LEU A 97 11.82 -34.83 6.79
C LEU A 97 11.30 -36.18 7.31
N LEU A 98 10.14 -36.65 6.82
CA LEU A 98 9.63 -37.99 7.12
C LEU A 98 10.59 -39.09 6.67
N LEU A 99 11.11 -38.99 5.45
CA LEU A 99 12.07 -39.96 4.93
C LEU A 99 13.38 -39.94 5.74
N THR A 100 13.86 -38.76 6.10
CA THR A 100 15.07 -38.59 6.94
C THR A 100 14.85 -39.21 8.32
N ALA A 101 13.69 -38.96 8.94
CA ALA A 101 13.33 -39.55 10.21
C ALA A 101 13.31 -41.08 10.16
N TYR A 102 12.74 -41.66 9.09
CA TYR A 102 12.70 -43.11 8.88
C TYR A 102 14.11 -43.70 8.83
N ILE A 103 15.03 -43.08 8.08
CA ILE A 103 16.44 -43.52 8.00
C ILE A 103 17.12 -43.39 9.37
N MET A 104 16.90 -42.29 10.09
CA MET A 104 17.50 -42.04 11.40
C MET A 104 17.02 -43.02 12.48
N LEU A 105 15.78 -43.51 12.42
CA LEU A 105 15.24 -44.49 13.36
C LEU A 105 16.00 -45.83 13.34
N TYR A 106 16.72 -46.13 12.26
CA TYR A 106 17.53 -47.34 12.15
C TYR A 106 18.73 -47.36 13.10
N ASN A 107 19.22 -46.18 13.54
CA ASN A 107 20.34 -46.06 14.46
C ASN A 107 19.88 -45.57 15.84
N PRO A 108 20.08 -46.34 16.93
CA PRO A 108 19.64 -45.95 18.27
C PRO A 108 20.26 -44.64 18.77
N MET A 109 21.46 -44.26 18.28
CA MET A 109 22.11 -43.00 18.64
C MET A 109 21.43 -41.77 18.02
N LEU A 110 20.60 -41.95 16.97
CA LEU A 110 19.93 -40.85 16.24
C LEU A 110 18.45 -40.70 16.59
N ARG A 111 17.99 -41.34 17.66
CA ARG A 111 16.58 -41.27 18.10
C ARG A 111 16.11 -39.85 18.38
N ILE A 112 16.90 -39.05 19.10
CA ILE A 112 16.54 -37.66 19.43
C ILE A 112 16.39 -36.82 18.14
N PRO A 113 17.36 -36.79 17.20
CA PRO A 113 17.19 -36.15 15.89
C PRO A 113 15.98 -36.66 15.09
N SER A 114 15.71 -37.96 15.12
CA SER A 114 14.56 -38.54 14.40
C SER A 114 13.24 -38.00 14.92
N LEU A 115 13.10 -37.80 16.24
CA LEU A 115 11.91 -37.20 16.83
C LEU A 115 11.73 -35.75 16.37
N PHE A 116 12.79 -34.96 16.30
CA PHE A 116 12.72 -33.59 15.74
C PHE A 116 12.31 -33.59 14.27
N ALA A 117 12.84 -34.51 13.46
CA ALA A 117 12.49 -34.62 12.05
C ALA A 117 11.01 -35.00 11.86
N ILE A 118 10.48 -35.97 12.63
CA ILE A 118 9.05 -36.31 12.63
C ILE A 118 8.22 -35.10 13.03
N THR A 119 8.58 -34.45 14.14
CA THR A 119 7.89 -33.28 14.68
C THR A 119 7.78 -32.16 13.63
N LEU A 120 8.91 -31.80 12.99
CA LEU A 120 8.96 -30.77 11.95
C LEU A 120 8.24 -31.19 10.67
N SER A 121 8.16 -32.48 10.36
CA SER A 121 7.45 -32.96 9.18
C SER A 121 5.94 -32.73 9.26
N PHE A 122 5.35 -32.80 10.44
CA PHE A 122 3.92 -32.55 10.65
C PHE A 122 3.58 -31.05 10.75
N PHE A 123 4.57 -30.17 10.75
CA PHE A 123 4.39 -28.73 10.86
C PHE A 123 3.41 -28.13 9.83
N PRO A 124 3.41 -28.52 8.53
CA PRO A 124 2.43 -27.98 7.59
C PRO A 124 0.99 -28.44 7.90
N ILE A 125 0.84 -29.68 8.33
CA ILE A 125 -0.47 -30.29 8.68
C ILE A 125 -0.99 -29.69 9.99
N ALA A 126 -0.09 -29.30 10.90
CA ALA A 126 -0.44 -28.70 12.18
C ALA A 126 -1.39 -27.50 11.98
N SER A 127 -1.14 -26.63 11.00
CA SER A 127 -2.02 -25.47 10.71
C SER A 127 -3.47 -25.82 10.33
N MET A 128 -3.75 -27.07 9.93
CA MET A 128 -5.09 -27.52 9.54
C MET A 128 -5.91 -28.09 10.71
N LEU A 129 -5.31 -28.25 11.90
CA LEU A 129 -6.03 -28.75 13.07
C LEU A 129 -7.04 -27.71 13.61
N PRO A 130 -8.10 -28.12 14.32
CA PRO A 130 -9.22 -27.24 14.68
C PRO A 130 -8.83 -25.94 15.41
N PRO A 131 -7.92 -25.94 16.40
CA PRO A 131 -7.44 -24.70 17.00
C PRO A 131 -6.72 -23.80 15.99
N GLY A 132 -6.00 -24.40 15.03
CA GLY A 132 -5.29 -23.68 13.99
C GLY A 132 -6.18 -22.97 12.98
N VAL A 133 -7.29 -23.59 12.61
CA VAL A 133 -8.29 -22.95 11.75
C VAL A 133 -8.79 -21.64 12.39
N VAL A 134 -9.02 -21.63 13.70
CA VAL A 134 -9.44 -20.42 14.43
C VAL A 134 -8.35 -19.34 14.37
N PHE A 135 -7.10 -19.70 14.66
CA PHE A 135 -5.97 -18.77 14.58
C PHE A 135 -5.69 -18.26 13.17
N TYR A 136 -5.92 -19.08 12.14
CA TYR A 136 -5.82 -18.68 10.75
C TYR A 136 -6.82 -17.57 10.40
N PHE A 137 -8.05 -17.61 10.92
CA PHE A 137 -9.01 -16.52 10.72
C PHE A 137 -8.56 -15.22 11.39
N PHE A 138 -7.97 -15.29 12.59
CA PHE A 138 -7.38 -14.12 13.25
C PHE A 138 -6.20 -13.56 12.44
N TYR A 139 -5.29 -14.43 12.00
CA TYR A 139 -4.20 -14.06 11.10
C TYR A 139 -4.73 -13.35 9.86
N LYS A 140 -5.68 -13.96 9.13
CA LYS A 140 -6.23 -13.42 7.88
C LYS A 140 -6.87 -12.05 8.11
N LYS A 141 -7.62 -11.89 9.21
CA LYS A 141 -8.23 -10.61 9.58
C LYS A 141 -7.15 -9.56 9.81
N LEU A 142 -6.19 -9.81 10.69
CA LEU A 142 -5.15 -8.84 11.07
C LEU A 142 -4.22 -8.51 9.90
N TRP A 143 -3.90 -9.50 9.08
CA TRP A 143 -3.13 -9.32 7.86
C TRP A 143 -3.83 -8.39 6.87
N LYS A 144 -5.15 -8.60 6.66
CA LYS A 144 -5.97 -7.69 5.86
C LYS A 144 -5.90 -6.27 6.43
N GLU A 145 -5.99 -6.12 7.74
CA GLU A 145 -5.94 -4.82 8.41
C GLU A 145 -4.60 -4.10 8.20
N GLY A 146 -3.48 -4.83 8.33
CA GLY A 146 -2.14 -4.32 8.08
C GLY A 146 -1.92 -3.92 6.62
N ARG A 147 -2.39 -4.73 5.67
CA ARG A 147 -2.35 -4.42 4.23
C ARG A 147 -3.10 -3.13 3.89
N VAL A 148 -4.32 -2.95 4.41
CA VAL A 148 -5.09 -1.73 4.16
C VAL A 148 -4.37 -0.50 4.70
N LEU A 149 -3.81 -0.56 5.91
CA LEU A 149 -3.03 0.56 6.46
C LEU A 149 -1.79 0.89 5.65
N ARG A 150 -1.14 -0.09 5.02
CA ARG A 150 -0.02 0.15 4.08
C ARG A 150 -0.48 0.81 2.79
N ALA A 151 -1.63 0.39 2.25
CA ALA A 151 -2.25 1.05 1.10
C ALA A 151 -2.65 2.49 1.42
N GLU A 152 -3.30 2.73 2.57
CA GLU A 152 -3.64 4.08 3.06
C GLU A 152 -2.39 4.94 3.22
N ARG A 153 -1.32 4.41 3.84
CA ARG A 153 -0.02 5.11 3.96
C ARG A 153 0.49 5.59 2.60
N ASP A 154 0.45 4.71 1.59
CA ASP A 154 0.95 5.04 0.26
C ASP A 154 0.06 6.07 -0.45
N LEU A 155 -1.26 5.98 -0.28
CA LEU A 155 -2.21 6.97 -0.81
C LEU A 155 -2.10 8.33 -0.12
N LEU A 156 -1.77 8.37 1.18
CA LEU A 156 -1.52 9.62 1.91
C LEU A 156 -0.23 10.30 1.45
N ARG A 157 0.78 9.52 1.06
CA ARG A 157 2.04 10.02 0.50
C ARG A 157 1.93 10.40 -0.98
N LEU A 158 0.84 10.05 -1.64
CA LEU A 158 0.71 10.20 -3.08
C LEU A 158 0.88 11.65 -3.56
N PRO A 159 0.31 12.68 -2.90
CA PRO A 159 0.52 14.08 -3.31
C PRO A 159 1.94 14.58 -3.07
N LEU A 160 2.63 14.04 -2.04
CA LEU A 160 3.98 14.46 -1.64
C LEU A 160 5.03 14.20 -2.72
N ARG A 161 4.76 13.33 -3.70
CA ARG A 161 5.70 13.01 -4.79
C ARG A 161 6.12 14.22 -5.61
N TYR A 162 5.33 15.30 -5.60
CA TYR A 162 5.62 16.53 -6.32
C TYR A 162 6.37 17.57 -5.46
N PHE A 163 6.47 17.33 -4.15
CA PHE A 163 7.09 18.23 -3.18
C PHE A 163 8.31 17.52 -2.60
N HIS A 164 9.46 17.63 -3.28
CA HIS A 164 10.73 17.12 -2.76
C HIS A 164 11.32 18.12 -1.77
N GLU A 165 11.96 17.62 -0.71
CA GLU A 165 12.49 18.44 0.41
C GLU A 165 13.67 19.36 0.02
N GLU A 166 14.15 19.31 -1.22
CA GLU A 166 15.34 20.04 -1.67
C GLU A 166 15.11 20.80 -2.98
N THR A 167 14.62 22.04 -2.89
CA THR A 167 15.13 23.15 -3.72
C THR A 167 14.80 24.48 -3.02
N GLU A 168 15.82 25.30 -2.75
CA GLU A 168 15.77 26.65 -2.15
C GLU A 168 15.88 26.79 -0.61
N ARG A 169 16.76 26.03 0.04
CA ARG A 169 17.49 26.56 1.21
C ARG A 169 18.72 27.42 0.85
N ASP A 170 19.06 27.56 -0.44
CA ASP A 170 20.33 28.15 -0.87
C ASP A 170 20.28 29.40 -1.79
N ALA A 171 19.14 30.10 -1.96
CA ALA A 171 19.14 31.28 -2.86
C ALA A 171 18.83 32.63 -2.19
N ARG A 172 18.08 32.68 -1.09
CA ARG A 172 17.85 33.94 -0.36
C ARG A 172 17.73 33.64 1.13
N GLY A 173 18.78 33.97 1.86
CA GLY A 173 18.65 34.13 3.31
C GLY A 173 17.63 35.22 3.56
N ASP A 174 16.40 34.84 3.90
CA ASP A 174 15.47 35.71 4.59
C ASP A 174 14.47 34.89 5.44
N SER A 175 14.57 35.12 6.74
CA SER A 175 13.54 35.03 7.77
C SER A 175 12.35 34.04 7.60
N GLY A 176 12.48 32.87 8.22
CA GLY A 176 11.65 32.44 9.37
C GLY A 176 10.10 32.49 9.37
N GLN A 177 9.39 32.77 8.29
CA GLN A 177 7.91 32.79 8.27
C GLN A 177 7.35 32.12 7.00
N ASP A 178 6.27 31.36 7.20
CA ASP A 178 5.46 30.61 6.22
C ASP A 178 5.95 29.22 5.76
N GLU A 179 6.22 28.31 6.72
CA GLU A 179 6.19 26.84 6.47
C GLU A 179 4.80 26.31 6.04
N ALA A 180 3.78 27.17 5.96
CA ALA A 180 2.40 26.79 5.75
C ALA A 180 2.04 26.60 4.26
N CYS A 181 2.88 27.04 3.32
CA CYS A 181 2.61 26.95 1.88
C CYS A 181 3.85 26.53 1.10
N ARG A 182 3.76 25.49 0.29
CA ARG A 182 4.81 25.08 -0.67
C ARG A 182 4.26 25.05 -2.08
N ILE A 183 5.03 25.55 -3.03
CA ILE A 183 4.67 25.56 -4.45
C ILE A 183 5.70 24.72 -5.20
N SER A 184 5.24 23.87 -6.11
CA SER A 184 6.07 23.08 -7.02
C SER A 184 5.45 23.09 -8.42
N VAL A 185 5.98 22.32 -9.35
CA VAL A 185 5.51 22.24 -10.74
C VAL A 185 5.23 20.78 -11.11
N PHE A 186 4.03 20.50 -11.60
CA PHE A 186 3.68 19.20 -12.14
C PHE A 186 4.47 18.91 -13.44
N PRO A 187 4.62 17.64 -13.85
CA PRO A 187 5.22 17.28 -15.13
C PRO A 187 4.53 17.92 -16.34
N SER A 188 3.25 18.30 -16.20
CA SER A 188 2.46 19.07 -17.17
C SER A 188 2.87 20.55 -17.27
N ASN A 189 3.88 21.00 -16.50
CA ASN A 189 4.30 22.39 -16.34
C ASN A 189 3.27 23.29 -15.62
N GLU A 190 2.30 22.69 -14.94
CA GLU A 190 1.32 23.39 -14.12
C GLU A 190 1.86 23.65 -12.71
N LYS A 191 1.62 24.84 -12.15
CA LYS A 191 1.98 25.12 -10.75
C LYS A 191 1.08 24.31 -9.81
N CYS A 192 1.68 23.61 -8.87
CA CYS A 192 0.99 22.87 -7.82
C CYS A 192 1.32 23.45 -6.45
N ILE A 193 0.40 23.28 -5.51
CA ILE A 193 0.52 23.87 -4.17
C ILE A 193 0.16 22.86 -3.10
N GLU A 194 0.90 22.94 -1.99
CA GLU A 194 0.62 22.30 -0.71
C GLU A 194 0.34 23.41 0.31
N LEU A 195 -0.86 23.40 0.89
CA LEU A 195 -1.27 24.36 1.91
C LEU A 195 -1.57 23.65 3.22
N TYR A 196 -0.78 23.92 4.25
CA TYR A 196 -1.04 23.49 5.61
C TYR A 196 -1.88 24.56 6.33
N THR A 197 -3.19 24.31 6.49
CA THR A 197 -4.16 25.29 7.00
C THR A 197 -4.92 24.78 8.22
N GLY A 198 -5.06 25.63 9.24
CA GLY A 198 -5.96 25.40 10.37
C GLY A 198 -7.40 25.87 10.14
N SER A 199 -7.70 26.55 9.03
CA SER A 199 -8.97 27.24 8.80
C SER A 199 -9.41 27.05 7.35
N TRP A 200 -10.14 25.97 7.10
CA TRP A 200 -10.86 25.72 5.85
C TRP A 200 -12.37 25.82 6.10
N ASP A 201 -13.00 26.84 5.51
CA ASP A 201 -14.45 26.96 5.45
C ASP A 201 -14.98 26.14 4.27
N ARG A 202 -15.70 25.07 4.60
CA ARG A 202 -16.22 24.09 3.62
C ARG A 202 -17.37 24.63 2.80
N ASP A 203 -18.18 25.52 3.38
CA ASP A 203 -19.38 26.03 2.72
C ASP A 203 -19.00 27.09 1.69
N THR A 204 -18.02 27.93 2.00
CA THR A 204 -17.54 28.98 1.09
C THR A 204 -16.38 28.51 0.20
N GLY A 205 -15.74 27.39 0.52
CA GLY A 205 -14.55 26.90 -0.17
C GLY A 205 -13.32 27.78 0.05
N ILE A 206 -13.33 28.61 1.10
CA ILE A 206 -12.24 29.54 1.41
C ILE A 206 -11.25 28.87 2.36
N ILE A 207 -9.98 28.87 1.97
CA ILE A 207 -8.86 28.39 2.76
C ILE A 207 -8.04 29.60 3.19
N LYS A 208 -7.88 29.77 4.50
CA LYS A 208 -7.00 30.81 5.06
C LYS A 208 -5.67 30.18 5.46
N CYS A 209 -4.57 30.71 4.97
CA CYS A 209 -3.23 30.23 5.26
C CYS A 209 -2.32 31.44 5.53
N GLY A 210 -1.98 31.66 6.79
CA GLY A 210 -1.32 32.90 7.22
C GLY A 210 -2.16 34.13 6.88
N SER A 211 -1.54 35.11 6.21
CA SER A 211 -2.19 36.32 5.70
C SER A 211 -2.87 36.13 4.34
N SER A 212 -2.64 34.99 3.67
CA SER A 212 -3.16 34.71 2.32
C SER A 212 -4.51 33.99 2.36
N ILE A 213 -5.39 34.36 1.44
CA ILE A 213 -6.69 33.72 1.23
C ILE A 213 -6.66 32.99 -0.12
N TYR A 214 -7.04 31.71 -0.10
CA TYR A 214 -7.15 30.86 -1.27
C TYR A 214 -8.61 30.44 -1.46
N LYS A 215 -9.10 30.46 -2.69
CA LYS A 215 -10.45 30.04 -3.03
C LYS A 215 -10.44 28.74 -3.83
N LEU A 216 -11.16 27.73 -3.36
CA LEU A 216 -11.42 26.50 -4.11
C LEU A 216 -12.44 26.79 -5.21
N ARG A 217 -12.12 26.40 -6.45
CA ARG A 217 -13.12 26.41 -7.56
C ARG A 217 -13.85 25.09 -7.69
N ASP A 218 -13.18 24.00 -7.34
CA ASP A 218 -13.70 22.64 -7.49
C ASP A 218 -13.99 22.00 -6.14
N LYS A 219 -14.91 21.03 -6.14
CA LYS A 219 -15.17 20.21 -4.96
C LYS A 219 -13.92 19.38 -4.64
N ILE A 220 -13.39 19.58 -3.44
CA ILE A 220 -12.23 18.84 -2.93
C ILE A 220 -12.68 17.56 -2.23
N GLN A 221 -11.94 16.47 -2.45
CA GLN A 221 -12.16 15.21 -1.74
C GLN A 221 -11.33 15.21 -0.45
N ILE A 222 -11.87 14.69 0.64
CA ILE A 222 -11.12 14.52 1.88
C ILE A 222 -10.61 13.09 1.96
N ARG A 223 -9.30 12.92 2.08
CA ARG A 223 -8.66 11.61 2.32
C ARG A 223 -8.00 11.59 3.68
N GLY A 224 -8.50 10.72 4.53
CA GLY A 224 -7.88 10.38 5.81
C GLY A 224 -7.76 8.88 5.97
N SER A 225 -7.23 8.45 7.12
CA SER A 225 -7.30 7.05 7.54
C SER A 225 -8.51 6.86 8.45
N LEU A 226 -9.50 6.13 7.94
CA LEU A 226 -10.70 5.74 8.73
C LEU A 226 -10.29 4.92 9.95
N ARG A 227 -9.29 4.04 9.78
CA ARG A 227 -8.76 3.14 10.81
C ARG A 227 -7.96 3.85 11.90
N LEU A 228 -7.59 5.12 11.69
CA LEU A 228 -7.02 6.00 12.72
C LEU A 228 -8.10 6.86 13.41
N GLY A 229 -9.38 6.68 13.10
CA GLY A 229 -10.49 7.38 13.74
C GLY A 229 -10.59 8.87 13.36
N GLN A 230 -10.06 9.25 12.19
CA GLN A 230 -9.98 10.66 11.79
C GLN A 230 -11.32 11.27 11.37
N GLU A 231 -12.30 10.43 11.02
CA GLU A 231 -13.61 10.86 10.52
C GLU A 231 -14.34 11.82 11.47
N LYS A 232 -14.03 11.76 12.78
CA LYS A 232 -14.70 12.53 13.84
C LYS A 232 -14.03 13.87 14.20
N ARG A 233 -12.90 14.25 13.59
CA ARG A 233 -12.23 15.53 13.90
C ARG A 233 -12.59 16.61 12.88
N LEU A 234 -13.74 17.25 13.06
CA LEU A 234 -14.17 18.36 12.21
C LEU A 234 -13.27 19.61 12.36
N ASP A 235 -12.73 19.85 13.56
CA ASP A 235 -11.85 21.00 13.87
C ASP A 235 -10.36 20.76 13.55
N SER A 236 -10.05 19.80 12.67
CA SER A 236 -8.67 19.44 12.38
C SER A 236 -8.02 20.39 11.37
N ILE A 237 -6.72 20.61 11.55
CA ILE A 237 -5.86 21.25 10.55
C ILE A 237 -5.85 20.36 9.30
N TYR A 238 -5.97 20.92 8.10
CA TYR A 238 -5.92 20.20 6.83
C TYR A 238 -4.68 20.58 6.03
N THR A 239 -4.11 19.61 5.33
CA THR A 239 -3.19 19.86 4.23
C THR A 239 -3.93 19.72 2.92
N VAL A 240 -3.97 20.80 2.13
CA VAL A 240 -4.68 20.88 0.86
C VAL A 240 -3.68 20.86 -0.29
N TYR A 241 -3.97 20.04 -1.31
CA TYR A 241 -3.20 19.91 -2.53
C TYR A 241 -4.05 20.25 -3.76
N GLY A 242 -3.45 20.86 -4.78
CA GLY A 242 -4.10 21.10 -6.07
C GLY A 242 -3.27 21.96 -7.02
N LYS A 243 -3.88 22.33 -8.16
CA LYS A 243 -3.29 23.29 -9.11
C LYS A 243 -3.46 24.70 -8.56
N TYR A 244 -2.37 25.46 -8.52
CA TYR A 244 -2.36 26.86 -8.16
C TYR A 244 -2.59 27.75 -9.38
N THR A 245 -3.48 28.72 -9.26
CA THR A 245 -3.71 29.72 -10.32
C THR A 245 -4.00 31.07 -9.67
N GLU A 246 -3.44 32.12 -10.24
CA GLU A 246 -3.61 33.50 -9.76
C GLU A 246 -4.29 34.33 -10.86
N GLN A 247 -5.42 34.96 -10.52
CA GLN A 247 -6.17 35.83 -11.44
C GLN A 247 -6.62 37.07 -10.68
N ASN A 248 -6.30 38.27 -11.20
CA ASN A 248 -6.67 39.56 -10.60
C ASN A 248 -6.30 39.66 -9.12
N SER A 249 -5.08 39.22 -8.76
CA SER A 249 -4.56 39.16 -7.38
C SER A 249 -5.31 38.19 -6.44
N ALA A 250 -6.30 37.45 -6.94
CA ALA A 250 -6.96 36.38 -6.20
C ALA A 250 -6.28 35.02 -6.47
N LYS A 251 -6.03 34.29 -5.40
CA LYS A 251 -5.38 32.97 -5.41
C LYS A 251 -6.43 31.86 -5.45
N PHE A 252 -6.33 30.97 -6.42
CA PHE A 252 -7.27 29.86 -6.61
C PHE A 252 -6.56 28.51 -6.54
N ILE A 253 -7.30 27.53 -6.01
CA ILE A 253 -6.95 26.12 -6.09
C ILE A 253 -7.99 25.43 -6.97
N VAL A 254 -7.50 24.77 -8.01
CA VAL A 254 -8.31 24.20 -9.08
C VAL A 254 -7.90 22.75 -9.30
N LYS A 255 -8.80 21.95 -9.89
CA LYS A 255 -8.48 20.61 -10.36
C LYS A 255 -7.35 20.69 -11.41
N PRO A 256 -6.28 19.87 -11.27
CA PRO A 256 -5.21 19.82 -12.27
C PRO A 256 -5.69 19.23 -13.60
N GLU A 257 -5.04 19.61 -14.70
CA GLU A 257 -5.28 19.00 -16.01
C GLU A 257 -4.57 17.65 -16.13
N ASP A 258 -3.42 17.50 -15.45
CA ASP A 258 -2.76 16.21 -15.32
C ASP A 258 -3.69 15.20 -14.61
N PRO A 259 -4.16 14.14 -15.30
CA PRO A 259 -5.05 13.14 -14.71
C PRO A 259 -4.39 12.35 -13.57
N MET A 260 -3.07 12.40 -13.46
CA MET A 260 -2.32 11.75 -12.39
C MET A 260 -2.30 12.60 -11.12
N ALA A 261 -2.36 13.93 -11.24
CA ALA A 261 -2.43 14.84 -10.11
C ALA A 261 -3.86 14.92 -9.53
N GLU A 262 -3.97 15.16 -8.23
CA GLU A 262 -5.25 15.18 -7.53
C GLU A 262 -5.43 16.47 -6.72
N ILE A 263 -6.68 16.94 -6.65
CA ILE A 263 -7.12 17.99 -5.72
C ILE A 263 -7.68 17.31 -4.47
N ILE A 264 -6.98 17.44 -3.35
CA ILE A 264 -7.30 16.65 -2.15
C ILE A 264 -6.97 17.37 -0.85
N ALA A 265 -7.80 17.18 0.16
CA ALA A 265 -7.57 17.64 1.52
C ALA A 265 -7.28 16.44 2.43
N ILE A 266 -6.19 16.52 3.19
CA ILE A 266 -5.77 15.48 4.14
C ILE A 266 -5.84 16.06 5.56
N PRO A 267 -6.49 15.41 6.54
CA PRO A 267 -6.61 15.95 7.90
C PRO A 267 -5.30 15.76 8.68
N GLY A 268 -4.50 16.82 8.75
CA GLY A 268 -3.18 16.88 9.39
C GLY A 268 -2.03 16.67 8.41
N LYS A 269 -0.79 16.62 8.93
CA LYS A 269 0.41 16.41 8.10
C LYS A 269 0.42 14.99 7.51
N PRO A 270 0.46 14.82 6.17
CA PRO A 270 0.37 13.49 5.57
C PRO A 270 1.52 12.56 5.95
N GLU A 271 2.71 13.09 6.19
CA GLU A 271 3.87 12.32 6.66
C GLU A 271 3.65 11.70 8.03
N GLU A 272 3.10 12.48 8.97
CA GLU A 272 2.79 11.98 10.31
C GLU A 272 1.70 10.91 10.27
N LEU A 273 0.66 11.11 9.44
CA LEU A 273 -0.38 10.12 9.24
C LEU A 273 0.16 8.84 8.61
N ALA A 274 0.98 8.97 7.57
CA ALA A 274 1.65 7.85 6.94
C ALA A 274 2.54 7.10 7.94
N SER A 275 3.27 7.80 8.81
CA SER A 275 4.08 7.20 9.88
C SER A 275 3.21 6.47 10.92
N ARG A 276 2.07 7.03 11.32
CA ARG A 276 1.10 6.35 12.21
C ARG A 276 0.50 5.11 11.55
N CYS A 277 0.10 5.20 10.28
CA CYS A 277 -0.38 4.05 9.51
C CYS A 277 0.69 2.97 9.43
N GLN A 278 1.96 3.34 9.20
CA GLN A 278 3.09 2.42 9.18
C GLN A 278 3.30 1.70 10.52
N LYS A 279 3.27 2.44 11.64
CA LYS A 279 3.42 1.86 12.98
C LYS A 279 2.28 0.89 13.30
N LYS A 280 1.04 1.25 12.97
CA LYS A 280 -0.13 0.41 13.19
C LYS A 280 -0.15 -0.81 12.27
N ALA A 281 0.28 -0.66 11.01
CA ALA A 281 0.46 -1.77 10.09
C ALA A 281 1.48 -2.78 10.62
N ARG A 282 2.65 -2.32 11.08
CA ARG A 282 3.66 -3.18 11.72
C ARG A 282 3.14 -3.89 12.96
N PHE A 283 2.34 -3.22 13.77
CA PHE A 283 1.70 -3.84 14.92
C PHE A 283 0.78 -5.00 14.51
N TYR A 284 -0.06 -4.80 13.49
CA TYR A 284 -0.91 -5.88 12.96
C TYR A 284 -0.11 -7.00 12.30
N GLU A 285 0.99 -6.68 11.60
CA GLU A 285 1.90 -7.68 11.05
C GLU A 285 2.50 -8.55 12.17
N LEU A 286 3.04 -7.94 13.23
CA LEU A 286 3.57 -8.66 14.39
C LEU A 286 2.50 -9.50 15.09
N LEU A 287 1.29 -8.95 15.28
CA LEU A 287 0.19 -9.68 15.90
C LEU A 287 -0.29 -10.84 15.02
N SER A 288 -0.34 -10.65 13.69
CA SER A 288 -0.68 -11.70 12.74
C SER A 288 0.37 -12.82 12.74
N ALA A 289 1.66 -12.47 12.84
CA ALA A 289 2.75 -13.42 12.98
C ALA A 289 2.62 -14.19 14.30
N PHE A 290 2.34 -13.51 15.40
CA PHE A 290 2.11 -14.14 16.71
C PHE A 290 0.99 -15.20 16.64
N PHE A 291 -0.12 -14.92 15.96
CA PHE A 291 -1.20 -15.89 15.80
C PHE A 291 -0.81 -17.10 14.96
N ILE A 292 -0.08 -16.91 13.85
CA ILE A 292 0.47 -18.03 13.06
C ILE A 292 1.44 -18.88 13.90
N PHE A 293 2.35 -18.26 14.64
CA PHE A 293 3.30 -19.01 15.46
C PHE A 293 2.62 -19.74 16.62
N SER A 294 1.63 -19.10 17.25
CA SER A 294 0.85 -19.72 18.33
C SER A 294 0.05 -20.91 17.84
N ASP A 295 -0.57 -20.80 16.67
CA ASP A 295 -1.22 -21.91 15.96
C ASP A 295 -0.26 -23.10 15.81
N LEU A 296 0.88 -22.86 15.17
CA LEU A 296 1.87 -23.90 14.89
C LEU A 296 2.37 -24.58 16.16
N VAL A 297 2.72 -23.81 17.20
CA VAL A 297 3.23 -24.34 18.47
C VAL A 297 2.16 -25.16 19.20
N LEU A 298 0.93 -24.65 19.28
CA LEU A 298 -0.16 -25.33 19.98
C LEU A 298 -0.54 -26.63 19.29
N ASN A 299 -0.65 -26.62 17.96
CA ASN A 299 -1.00 -27.81 17.20
C ASN A 299 0.14 -28.84 17.19
N LEU A 300 1.40 -28.38 17.14
CA LEU A 300 2.55 -29.25 17.32
C LEU A 300 2.57 -29.91 18.69
N PHE A 301 2.29 -29.15 19.75
CA PHE A 301 2.17 -29.68 21.11
C PHE A 301 1.06 -30.73 21.21
N LEU A 302 -0.10 -30.49 20.61
CA LEU A 302 -1.20 -31.46 20.58
C LEU A 302 -0.80 -32.76 19.86
N ILE A 303 -0.14 -32.66 18.71
CA ILE A 303 0.34 -33.83 17.96
C ILE A 303 1.33 -34.64 18.81
N LEU A 304 2.29 -33.97 19.46
CA LEU A 304 3.26 -34.61 20.33
C LEU A 304 2.62 -35.24 21.57
N PHE A 305 1.63 -34.58 22.15
CA PHE A 305 0.89 -35.09 23.29
C PHE A 305 0.11 -36.37 22.94
N VAL A 306 -0.60 -36.36 21.80
CA VAL A 306 -1.31 -37.54 21.30
C VAL A 306 -0.34 -38.67 20.99
N LEU A 307 0.78 -38.37 20.31
CA LEU A 307 1.80 -39.37 20.00
C LEU A 307 2.41 -39.99 21.27
N HIS A 308 2.71 -39.17 22.28
CA HIS A 308 3.21 -39.64 23.57
C HIS A 308 2.20 -40.55 24.28
N TYR A 309 0.92 -40.19 24.25
CA TYR A 309 -0.15 -41.00 24.85
C TYR A 309 -0.33 -42.35 24.15
N TYR A 310 -0.21 -42.41 22.82
CA TYR A 310 -0.35 -43.66 22.06
C TYR A 310 0.86 -44.60 22.16
N ILE A 311 2.06 -44.06 22.37
CA ILE A 311 3.30 -44.88 22.49
C ILE A 311 3.42 -45.49 23.90
N ARG A 312 2.79 -44.89 24.91
CA ARG A 312 2.85 -45.31 26.30
C ARG A 312 1.75 -46.32 26.63
#